data_AF-A0A9X1YKL0-F1
#
_entry.id   AF-A0A9X1YKL0-F1
#
_cell.length_a   1.000
_cell.length_b   1.000
_cell.length_c   1.000
_cell.angle_alpha   90.00
_cell.angle_beta   90.00
_cell.angle_gamma   90.00
#
_symmetry.space_group_name_H-M   'P 1'
#
loop_
_entity.id
_entity.type
_entity.pdbx_description
1 polymer ?
#
loop_
_entity_poly.entity_id
_entity_poly.type
_entity_poly.pdbx_seq_one_letter_code
_entity_poly.pdbx_strand_id
1 'polypeptide(L)' 'MQWHSLSEFLDMGGRGGFVWGAYGTMAALMLAEPLLARWRHRAARVAIAERMADEEAARAARERP' A
#
# COMPACT_ATOMS: atom_id res chain seq x y z
N MET A 1 -34.60 3.73 20.42
CA MET A 1 -33.50 4.20 21.28
C MET A 1 -32.62 5.09 20.43
N GLN A 2 -32.60 6.38 20.76
CA GLN A 2 -31.98 7.43 19.93
C GLN A 2 -30.46 7.29 20.01
N TRP A 3 -29.83 7.18 18.85
CA TRP A 3 -28.39 7.09 18.72
C TRP A 3 -27.82 8.50 18.89
N HIS A 4 -27.26 8.81 20.07
CA HIS A 4 -27.00 10.21 20.47
C HIS A 4 -25.69 10.78 19.90
N SER A 5 -24.69 9.96 19.58
CA SER A 5 -23.48 10.43 18.89
C SER A 5 -22.58 9.30 18.36
N LEU A 6 -21.74 9.62 17.36
CA LEU A 6 -20.61 8.78 16.95
C LEU A 6 -19.62 8.55 18.11
N SER A 7 -19.52 9.52 19.04
CA SER A 7 -18.67 9.42 20.23
C SER A 7 -19.10 8.26 21.13
N GLU A 8 -20.40 8.03 21.34
CA GLU A 8 -20.89 6.89 22.13
C GLU A 8 -20.59 5.53 21.51
N PHE A 9 -20.49 5.44 20.18
CA PHE A 9 -20.10 4.21 19.49
C PHE A 9 -18.60 3.95 19.55
N LEU A 10 -17.81 5.02 19.51
CA LEU A 10 -16.35 4.96 19.70
C LEU A 10 -15.98 4.75 21.17
N ASP A 11 -16.79 5.22 22.12
CA ASP A 11 -16.57 4.98 23.54
C ASP A 11 -17.17 3.66 24.00
N MET A 12 -18.29 3.18 23.45
CA MET A 12 -18.93 1.90 23.80
C MET A 12 -18.91 1.62 25.33
N GLY A 13 -19.16 2.67 26.14
CA GLY A 13 -19.06 2.62 27.61
C GLY A 13 -17.64 2.49 28.18
N GLY A 14 -16.63 3.14 27.56
CA GLY A 14 -15.22 3.19 27.96
C GLY A 14 -14.31 2.09 27.36
N ARG A 15 -14.81 1.28 26.42
CA ARG A 15 -14.06 0.16 25.81
C ARG A 15 -13.82 0.27 24.32
N GLY A 16 -14.46 1.21 23.63
CA GLY A 16 -14.35 1.25 22.17
C GLY A 16 -12.93 1.56 21.68
N GLY A 17 -12.09 2.24 22.47
CA GLY A 17 -10.66 2.38 22.19
C GLY A 17 -9.92 1.03 22.01
N PHE A 18 -10.23 0.01 22.82
CA PHE A 18 -9.64 -1.33 22.67
C PHE A 18 -10.14 -2.06 21.44
N VAL A 19 -11.45 -1.95 21.16
CA VAL A 19 -12.08 -2.62 20.02
C VAL A 19 -11.54 -2.04 18.72
N TRP A 20 -11.62 -0.72 18.56
CA TRP A 20 -11.09 -0.03 17.39
C TRP A 20 -9.58 -0.17 17.24
N GLY A 21 -8.83 -0.23 18.36
CA GLY A 21 -7.41 -0.55 18.34
C GLY A 21 -7.13 -1.95 17.78
N ALA A 22 -7.90 -2.97 18.19
CA ALA A 22 -7.76 -4.33 17.67
C ALA A 22 -8.16 -4.43 16.19
N TYR A 23 -9.28 -3.81 15.79
CA TYR A 23 -9.71 -3.75 14.39
C TYR A 23 -8.71 -2.98 13.52
N GLY A 24 -8.18 -1.86 14.00
CA GLY A 24 -7.13 -1.09 13.33
C GLY A 24 -5.85 -1.89 13.17
N THR A 25 -5.44 -2.62 14.20
CA THR A 25 -4.27 -3.53 14.14
C THR A 25 -4.49 -4.64 13.11
N MET A 26 -5.66 -5.28 13.11
CA MET A 26 -6.01 -6.31 12.13
C MET A 26 -6.02 -5.75 10.70
N ALA A 27 -6.64 -4.58 10.49
CA ALA A 27 -6.66 -3.92 9.19
C ALA A 27 -5.25 -3.55 8.71
N ALA A 28 -4.39 -3.06 9.61
CA ALA A 28 -3.00 -2.76 9.31
C ALA A 28 -2.23 -4.01 8.88
N LEU A 29 -2.43 -5.15 9.56
CA LEU A 29 -1.82 -6.43 9.21
C LEU A 29 -2.31 -6.93 7.84
N MET A 30 -3.61 -6.89 7.59
CA MET A 30 -4.18 -7.26 6.29
C MET A 30 -3.68 -6.38 5.15
N LEU A 31 -3.40 -5.11 5.43
CA LEU A 31 -2.89 -4.16 4.44
C LEU A 31 -1.36 -4.23 4.26
N ALA A 32 -0.62 -4.71 5.27
CA ALA A 32 0.84 -4.76 5.20
C ALA A 32 1.34 -5.55 3.99
N GLU A 33 0.82 -6.76 3.78
CA GLU A 33 1.21 -7.61 2.65
C GLU A 33 0.95 -6.97 1.27
N PRO A 34 -0.27 -6.48 0.94
CA PRO A 34 -0.52 -5.84 -0.34
C PRO A 34 0.25 -4.53 -0.51
N LEU A 35 0.52 -3.77 0.56
CA LEU A 35 1.40 -2.59 0.46
C LEU A 35 2.83 -2.99 0.09
N LEU A 36 3.41 -3.99 0.77
CA LEU A 36 4.75 -4.49 0.45
C LEU A 36 4.81 -5.08 -0.98
N ALA A 37 3.80 -5.85 -1.36
CA ALA A 37 3.68 -6.38 -2.71
C ALA A 37 3.59 -5.26 -3.76
N ARG A 38 2.80 -4.21 -3.49
CA ARG A 38 2.69 -3.04 -4.37
C ARG A 38 4.02 -2.30 -4.50
N TRP A 39 4.75 -2.12 -3.41
CA TRP A 39 6.05 -1.45 -3.45
C TRP A 39 7.06 -2.25 -4.27
N ARG A 40 7.13 -3.57 -4.04
CA ARG A 40 8.02 -4.44 -4.79
C ARG A 40 7.63 -4.54 -6.26
N HIS A 41 6.34 -4.55 -6.56
CA HIS A 41 5.85 -4.52 -7.94
C HIS A 41 6.20 -3.20 -8.64
N ARG A 42 6.11 -2.06 -7.95
CA ARG A 42 6.54 -0.77 -8.52
C ARG A 42 8.03 -0.76 -8.82
N ALA A 43 8.86 -1.23 -7.88
CA ALA A 43 10.30 -1.33 -8.08
C ALA A 43 10.66 -2.23 -9.27
N ALA A 44 10.03 -3.41 -9.39
CA ALA A 44 10.25 -4.31 -10.51
C ALA A 44 9.85 -3.68 -11.86
N ARG A 45 8.74 -2.93 -11.91
CA ARG A 45 8.32 -2.24 -13.14
C ARG A 45 9.31 -1.17 -13.57
N VAL A 46 9.83 -0.38 -12.61
CA VAL A 46 10.84 0.65 -12.89
C VAL A 46 12.11 -0.01 -13.42
N ALA A 47 12.60 -1.05 -12.76
CA ALA A 47 13.80 -1.76 -13.20
C ALA A 47 13.67 -2.37 -14.61
N ILE A 48 12.48 -2.89 -14.98
CA ILE A 48 12.24 -3.40 -16.33
C ILE A 48 12.22 -2.24 -17.34
N ALA A 49 11.57 -1.12 -17.02
CA ALA A 49 11.50 0.03 -17.90
C ALA A 49 12.90 0.63 -18.19
N GLU A 50 13.75 0.73 -17.17
CA GLU A 50 15.14 1.18 -17.31
C GLU A 50 15.94 0.25 -18.23
N ARG A 51 15.84 -1.07 -18.02
CA ARG A 51 16.55 -2.05 -18.87
C ARG A 51 16.13 -1.98 -20.34
N MET A 52 14.83 -1.81 -20.62
CA MET A 52 14.37 -1.68 -22.00
C MET A 52 14.91 -0.40 -22.66
N ALA A 53 14.94 0.71 -21.93
CA ALA A 53 15.51 1.97 -22.43
C ALA A 53 17.01 1.84 -22.71
N ASP A 54 17.76 1.17 -21.84
CA ASP A 54 19.19 0.90 -22.04
C ASP A 54 19.44 0.00 -23.26
N GLU A 55 18.63 -1.05 -23.43
CA GLU A 55 18.71 -1.95 -24.60
C GLU A 55 18.40 -1.22 -25.92
N GLU A 56 17.39 -0.34 -25.91
CA GLU A 56 17.05 0.51 -27.07
C GLU A 56 18.19 1.49 -27.40
N ALA A 57 18.77 2.14 -26.38
CA ALA A 57 19.89 3.05 -26.57
C ALA A 57 21.15 2.33 -27.10
N ALA A 58 21.45 1.14 -26.57
CA ALA A 58 22.56 0.31 -27.02
C ALA A 58 22.37 -0.16 -28.47
N ARG A 59 21.12 -0.52 -28.85
CA ARG A 59 20.78 -0.86 -30.24
C ARG A 59 20.96 0.33 -31.17
N ALA A 60 20.43 1.49 -30.80
CA ALA A 60 20.55 2.71 -31.59
C ALA A 60 22.01 3.16 -31.78
N ALA A 61 22.86 2.96 -30.77
CA ALA A 61 24.29 3.24 -30.87
C ALA A 61 25.01 2.26 -31.81
N ARG A 62 24.59 0.99 -31.86
CA ARG A 62 25.15 -0.04 -32.73
C ARG A 62 24.75 0.10 -34.20
N GLU A 63 23.60 0.70 -34.45
CA GLU A 63 23.07 0.98 -35.80
C GLU A 63 23.59 2.30 -36.40
N ARG A 64 24.33 3.10 -35.63
CA ARG A 64 25.02 4.30 -36.13
C ARG A 64 26.39 3.90 -36.70
N PRO A 65 26.62 4.05 -38.02
CA PRO A 65 27.86 3.65 -38.70
C PRO A 65 29.05 4.56 -38.39
#